data_AF-A0A378IB43-F1
#
_entry.id   AF-A0A378IB43-F1
#
_cell.length_a   1.000
_cell.length_b   1.000
_cell.length_c   1.000
_cell.angle_alpha   90.00
_cell.angle_beta   90.00
_cell.angle_gamma   90.00
#
_symmetry.space_group_name_H-M   'P 1'
#
loop_
_entity.id
_entity.type
_entity.pdbx_description
1 polymer ?
#
loop_
_entity_poly.entity_id
_entity_poly.type
_entity_poly.pdbx_seq_one_letter_code
_entity_poly.pdbx_strand_id
1 'polypeptide(L)'
;MIPEKISHFVLMGDSLTDRGTINNKYLWGCIPMKWITGLDKKSPDGRFTNGYAWSDHLSAGIAENFIIREVGKEYKMDASDISDAVISHDRRVREHVQNSYDLDDDLVVRYKGVDFVRNYSEGGLSAHDYSWVPTSSLSLFFNRMVVSTLEEMREKMLKYDTAHQVSEEQKKATLVIEWSGANDLITVNERPTISEAKKALAARIGNVEELVKKGYRNFILFNLPDLSFTPMYQQKNEYEQSNAQSCTLYFNEQLRIACNELKVRYPYCSVECFDINTLFTDIIQHPAKWGFDPEKVSDSYCDSEDFDIEDGVSPATGYIFWDKIHPSADMHALLAHQFYLRYQFKYNFIAPDFLSESQRQEASSTMSELRRQFIQEYGARLAKDRNGFFGGVARSNIDYKNASLEEIFHHALYEKGHRTRASIEYLNWIDKKGNITLKVPPLEAAKMVAEAKEGMRKGM
;
A
#
# COMPACT_ATOMS: atom_id res chain seq x y z
N MET A 1 8.61 13.71 -27.82
CA MET A 1 8.74 14.26 -26.45
C MET A 1 9.71 13.39 -25.68
N ILE A 2 10.54 13.98 -24.82
CA ILE A 2 11.37 13.21 -23.88
C ILE A 2 10.41 12.61 -22.84
N PRO A 3 10.44 11.28 -22.58
CA PRO A 3 9.58 10.66 -21.58
C PRO A 3 9.76 11.30 -20.19
N GLU A 4 8.66 11.50 -19.47
CA GLU A 4 8.67 12.06 -18.11
C GLU A 4 9.47 11.15 -17.18
N LYS A 5 10.41 11.73 -16.41
CA LYS A 5 11.20 10.98 -15.43
C LYS A 5 10.37 10.73 -14.18
N ILE A 6 10.21 9.47 -13.82
CA ILE A 6 9.50 9.05 -12.61
C ILE A 6 10.50 8.29 -11.74
N SER A 7 10.70 8.76 -10.51
CA SER A 7 11.61 8.14 -9.54
C SER A 7 10.90 7.62 -8.28
N HIS A 8 9.64 8.01 -8.10
CA HIS A 8 8.84 7.65 -6.94
C HIS A 8 7.43 7.25 -7.38
N PHE A 9 6.77 6.42 -6.57
CA PHE A 9 5.45 5.89 -6.83
C PHE A 9 4.61 6.01 -5.57
N VAL A 10 3.34 6.35 -5.77
CA VAL A 10 2.33 6.32 -4.73
C VAL A 10 1.20 5.45 -5.23
N LEU A 11 0.87 4.40 -4.47
CA LEU A 11 -0.24 3.51 -4.77
C LEU A 11 -1.39 3.84 -3.84
N MET A 12 -2.59 4.00 -4.38
CA MET A 12 -3.82 4.23 -3.63
C MET A 12 -4.90 3.28 -4.15
N GLY A 13 -5.61 2.61 -3.27
CA GLY A 13 -6.64 1.68 -3.72
C GLY A 13 -7.20 0.79 -2.64
N ASP A 14 -7.86 -0.27 -3.07
CA ASP A 14 -8.52 -1.22 -2.20
C ASP A 14 -7.74 -2.55 -2.07
N SER A 15 -8.46 -3.65 -1.78
CA SER A 15 -7.93 -5.00 -1.65
C SER A 15 -7.17 -5.48 -2.88
N LEU A 16 -7.46 -4.96 -4.07
CA LEU A 16 -6.72 -5.31 -5.29
C LEU A 16 -5.27 -4.80 -5.26
N THR A 17 -4.98 -3.75 -4.49
CA THR A 17 -3.66 -3.10 -4.42
C THR A 17 -3.00 -3.26 -3.05
N ASP A 18 -3.78 -3.59 -2.02
CA ASP A 18 -3.32 -3.78 -0.65
C ASP A 18 -2.22 -4.85 -0.53
N ARG A 19 -1.11 -4.46 0.09
CA ARG A 19 0.07 -5.29 0.36
C ARG A 19 0.07 -5.88 1.78
N GLY A 20 -1.11 -6.09 2.37
CA GLY A 20 -1.25 -6.63 3.73
C GLY A 20 -1.53 -5.59 4.83
N THR A 21 -1.78 -4.34 4.46
CA THR A 21 -2.08 -3.22 5.37
C THR A 21 -3.27 -3.53 6.26
N ILE A 22 -4.37 -4.02 5.69
CA ILE A 22 -5.56 -4.33 6.47
C ILE A 22 -5.33 -5.53 7.40
N ASN A 23 -4.49 -6.49 7.04
CA ASN A 23 -4.19 -7.67 7.85
C ASN A 23 -3.50 -7.29 9.17
N ASN A 24 -2.70 -6.23 9.15
CA ASN A 24 -1.96 -5.72 10.31
C ASN A 24 -2.80 -4.81 11.23
N LYS A 25 -4.06 -4.53 10.88
CA LYS A 25 -4.94 -3.64 11.64
C LYS A 25 -5.82 -4.36 12.67
N TYR A 26 -6.24 -3.58 13.66
CA TYR A 26 -7.21 -4.00 14.67
C TYR A 26 -8.40 -3.04 14.70
N LEU A 27 -9.60 -3.57 14.52
CA LEU A 27 -10.84 -2.84 14.78
C LEU A 27 -10.97 -2.58 16.28
N TRP A 28 -11.24 -1.31 16.64
CA TRP A 28 -11.29 -0.80 18.01
C TRP A 28 -10.04 -1.12 18.86
N GLY A 29 -8.91 -1.38 18.20
CA GLY A 29 -7.64 -1.72 18.86
C GLY A 29 -7.57 -3.11 19.48
N CYS A 30 -8.58 -3.97 19.28
CA CYS A 30 -8.60 -5.30 19.90
C CYS A 30 -9.10 -6.45 19.01
N ILE A 31 -9.77 -6.17 17.90
CA ILE A 31 -10.28 -7.20 16.99
C ILE A 31 -9.41 -7.23 15.71
N PRO A 32 -8.59 -8.26 15.48
CA PRO A 32 -7.79 -8.37 14.26
C PRO A 32 -8.67 -8.28 13.01
N MET A 33 -8.34 -7.36 12.10
CA MET A 33 -9.11 -7.13 10.88
C MET A 33 -9.16 -8.36 9.98
N LYS A 34 -8.10 -9.20 10.00
CA LYS A 34 -8.04 -10.47 9.24
C LYS A 34 -9.19 -11.44 9.50
N TRP A 35 -9.79 -11.39 10.70
CA TRP A 35 -10.95 -12.22 11.06
C TRP A 35 -12.25 -11.71 10.45
N ILE A 36 -12.31 -10.41 10.15
CA ILE A 36 -13.50 -9.73 9.63
C ILE A 36 -13.45 -9.68 8.10
N THR A 37 -12.25 -9.52 7.53
CA THR A 37 -12.04 -9.36 6.08
C THR A 37 -11.88 -10.67 5.32
N GLY A 38 -11.98 -11.83 6.00
CA GLY A 38 -11.86 -13.14 5.37
C GLY A 38 -10.43 -13.54 4.99
N LEU A 39 -9.43 -12.82 5.48
CA LEU A 39 -8.01 -13.12 5.24
C LEU A 39 -7.51 -14.29 6.10
N ASP A 40 -8.17 -14.60 7.23
CA ASP A 40 -7.76 -15.71 8.10
C ASP A 40 -7.74 -17.04 7.34
N LYS A 41 -6.56 -17.67 7.29
CA LYS A 41 -6.29 -18.98 6.67
C LYS A 41 -6.48 -19.05 5.15
N LYS A 42 -6.78 -17.96 4.46
CA LYS A 42 -6.99 -17.92 2.99
C LYS A 42 -6.13 -16.84 2.32
N SER A 43 -5.06 -16.40 2.96
CA SER A 43 -4.25 -15.28 2.50
C SER A 43 -2.80 -15.48 2.94
N PRO A 44 -1.92 -16.03 2.09
CA PRO A 44 -0.49 -15.94 2.33
C PRO A 44 -0.08 -14.46 2.41
N ASP A 45 0.64 -14.11 3.46
CA ASP A 45 1.17 -12.78 3.73
C ASP A 45 0.15 -11.62 3.79
N GLY A 46 -1.13 -11.91 4.01
CA GLY A 46 -2.15 -10.91 4.31
C GLY A 46 -2.72 -10.14 3.10
N ARG A 47 -2.40 -10.55 1.86
CA ARG A 47 -3.00 -9.99 0.62
C ARG A 47 -4.32 -10.69 0.28
N PHE A 48 -5.23 -10.03 -0.44
CA PHE A 48 -6.50 -10.64 -0.90
C PHE A 48 -6.30 -11.53 -2.14
N THR A 49 -5.31 -12.41 -2.09
CA THR A 49 -4.96 -13.35 -3.16
C THR A 49 -4.11 -14.48 -2.57
N ASN A 50 -3.64 -15.42 -3.40
CA ASN A 50 -2.81 -16.56 -3.00
C ASN A 50 -1.29 -16.33 -3.09
N GLY A 51 -0.87 -15.07 -3.08
CA GLY A 51 0.51 -14.67 -3.14
C GLY A 51 0.64 -13.15 -3.16
N TYR A 52 1.51 -12.64 -4.03
CA TYR A 52 1.74 -11.21 -4.18
C TYR A 52 0.65 -10.52 -5.02
N ALA A 53 0.30 -9.30 -4.64
CA ALA A 53 -0.61 -8.46 -5.42
C ALA A 53 0.11 -7.83 -6.62
N TRP A 54 -0.64 -7.25 -7.56
CA TRP A 54 -0.04 -6.59 -8.74
C TRP A 54 0.89 -5.43 -8.33
N SER A 55 0.60 -4.77 -7.19
CA SER A 55 1.42 -3.70 -6.61
C SER A 55 2.79 -4.20 -6.14
N ASP A 56 2.84 -5.39 -5.55
CA ASP A 56 4.08 -6.08 -5.18
C ASP A 56 4.91 -6.39 -6.44
N HIS A 57 4.29 -7.02 -7.44
CA HIS A 57 4.93 -7.36 -8.72
C HIS A 57 5.42 -6.13 -9.49
N LEU A 58 4.63 -5.06 -9.54
CA LEU A 58 5.02 -3.81 -10.18
C LEU A 58 6.24 -3.20 -9.48
N SER A 59 6.23 -3.17 -8.15
CA SER A 59 7.33 -2.61 -7.35
C SER A 59 8.62 -3.39 -7.55
N ALA A 60 8.54 -4.73 -7.47
CA ALA A 60 9.67 -5.62 -7.72
C ALA A 60 10.21 -5.45 -9.15
N GLY A 61 9.34 -5.51 -10.17
CA GLY A 61 9.76 -5.37 -11.56
C GLY A 61 10.41 -4.02 -11.87
N ILE A 62 9.98 -2.93 -11.24
CA ILE A 62 10.64 -1.62 -11.37
C ILE A 62 12.02 -1.64 -10.69
N ALA A 63 12.13 -2.17 -9.48
CA ALA A 63 13.41 -2.28 -8.77
C ALA A 63 14.42 -3.19 -9.50
N GLU A 64 13.96 -4.32 -10.04
CA GLU A 64 14.76 -5.22 -10.88
C GLU A 64 15.30 -4.51 -12.12
N ASN A 65 14.49 -3.67 -12.77
CA ASN A 65 14.95 -2.86 -13.89
C ASN A 65 16.02 -1.83 -13.49
N PHE A 66 15.97 -1.30 -12.26
CA PHE A 66 17.05 -0.45 -11.75
C PHE A 66 18.34 -1.25 -11.59
N ILE A 67 18.26 -2.45 -11.02
CA ILE A 67 19.40 -3.37 -10.86
C ILE A 67 19.99 -3.72 -12.23
N ILE A 68 19.16 -4.11 -13.20
CA ILE A 68 19.58 -4.47 -14.56
C ILE A 68 20.36 -3.30 -15.21
N ARG A 69 19.86 -2.08 -15.08
CA ARG A 69 20.53 -0.89 -15.64
C ARG A 69 21.85 -0.57 -14.94
N GLU A 70 21.91 -0.72 -13.62
CA GLU A 70 23.11 -0.49 -12.84
C GLU A 70 24.20 -1.53 -13.16
N VAL A 71 23.87 -2.81 -12.98
CA VAL A 71 24.76 -3.94 -13.23
C VAL A 71 25.17 -3.97 -14.71
N GLY A 72 24.23 -3.73 -15.62
CA GLY A 72 24.52 -3.69 -17.05
C GLY A 72 25.46 -2.55 -17.43
N LYS A 73 25.38 -1.40 -16.77
CA LYS A 73 26.35 -0.30 -16.97
C LYS A 73 27.70 -0.58 -16.34
N GLU A 74 27.72 -1.13 -15.13
CA GLU A 74 28.93 -1.38 -14.34
C GLU A 74 29.77 -2.53 -14.93
N TYR A 75 29.10 -3.64 -15.26
CA TYR A 75 29.75 -4.88 -15.70
C TYR A 75 29.60 -5.14 -17.21
N LYS A 76 28.92 -4.26 -17.96
CA LYS A 76 28.65 -4.40 -19.41
C LYS A 76 27.89 -5.69 -19.76
N MET A 77 26.91 -6.02 -18.94
CA MET A 77 26.05 -7.20 -19.07
C MET A 77 24.68 -6.81 -19.60
N ASP A 78 24.07 -7.64 -20.43
CA ASP A 78 22.64 -7.49 -20.77
C ASP A 78 21.74 -8.23 -19.77
N ALA A 79 20.42 -8.14 -19.94
CA ALA A 79 19.47 -8.78 -19.01
C ALA A 79 19.61 -10.31 -18.97
N SER A 80 20.00 -10.94 -20.08
CA SER A 80 20.21 -12.39 -20.16
C SER A 80 21.48 -12.79 -19.42
N ASP A 81 22.57 -12.04 -19.63
CA ASP A 81 23.82 -12.22 -18.89
C ASP A 81 23.61 -12.08 -17.37
N ILE A 82 22.81 -11.08 -16.96
CA ILE A 82 22.48 -10.84 -15.56
C ILE A 82 21.63 -11.99 -14.99
N SER A 83 20.64 -12.48 -15.75
CA SER A 83 19.85 -13.66 -15.37
C SER A 83 20.73 -14.89 -15.17
N ASP A 84 21.61 -15.20 -16.12
CA ASP A 84 22.55 -16.31 -16.01
C ASP A 84 23.51 -16.14 -14.83
N ALA A 85 23.94 -14.91 -14.55
CA ALA A 85 24.76 -14.58 -13.40
C ALA A 85 24.03 -14.76 -12.06
N VAL A 86 22.73 -14.47 -11.99
CA VAL A 86 21.90 -14.76 -10.79
C VAL A 86 21.79 -16.27 -10.57
N ILE A 87 21.49 -17.03 -11.63
CA ILE A 87 21.34 -18.49 -11.58
C ILE A 87 22.66 -19.16 -11.19
N SER A 88 23.77 -18.71 -11.77
CA SER A 88 25.12 -19.22 -11.47
C SER A 88 25.72 -18.69 -10.16
N HIS A 89 24.96 -17.88 -9.40
CA HIS A 89 25.38 -17.26 -8.16
C HIS A 89 26.66 -16.41 -8.27
N ASP A 90 26.83 -15.68 -9.37
CA ASP A 90 27.91 -14.71 -9.55
C ASP A 90 27.84 -13.65 -8.45
N ARG A 91 28.91 -13.55 -7.66
CA ARG A 91 29.00 -12.64 -6.53
C ARG A 91 28.78 -11.17 -6.93
N ARG A 92 29.25 -10.77 -8.11
CA ARG A 92 29.15 -9.39 -8.62
C ARG A 92 27.70 -8.95 -8.79
N VAL A 93 26.85 -9.85 -9.27
CA VAL A 93 25.42 -9.59 -9.50
C VAL A 93 24.61 -9.84 -8.22
N ARG A 94 24.95 -10.91 -7.49
CA ARG A 94 24.25 -11.29 -6.26
C ARG A 94 24.24 -10.20 -5.19
N GLU A 95 25.33 -9.46 -5.01
CA GLU A 95 25.39 -8.34 -4.05
C GLU A 95 24.41 -7.21 -4.42
N HIS A 96 24.16 -6.98 -5.72
CA HIS A 96 23.16 -6.03 -6.19
C HIS A 96 21.73 -6.57 -6.04
N VAL A 97 21.50 -7.87 -6.18
CA VAL A 97 20.15 -8.44 -6.09
C VAL A 97 19.68 -8.55 -4.63
N GLN A 98 20.52 -9.06 -3.73
CA GLN A 98 20.08 -9.43 -2.38
C GLN A 98 19.84 -8.25 -1.42
N ASN A 99 20.45 -7.09 -1.68
CA ASN A 99 20.44 -5.97 -0.73
C ASN A 99 19.79 -4.70 -1.31
N SER A 100 19.20 -4.77 -2.50
CA SER A 100 18.68 -3.58 -3.16
C SER A 100 17.24 -3.27 -2.81
N TYR A 101 16.38 -4.25 -2.55
CA TYR A 101 15.01 -4.01 -2.09
C TYR A 101 14.43 -5.24 -1.40
N ASP A 102 13.37 -5.04 -0.63
CA ASP A 102 12.52 -6.07 -0.04
C ASP A 102 11.04 -5.65 -0.15
N LEU A 103 10.13 -6.57 0.12
CA LEU A 103 8.68 -6.34 0.06
C LEU A 103 8.00 -6.55 1.42
N ASP A 104 8.79 -6.61 2.50
CA ASP A 104 8.33 -7.01 3.84
C ASP A 104 7.47 -5.91 4.50
N ASP A 105 7.76 -4.65 4.17
CA ASP A 105 6.99 -3.48 4.60
C ASP A 105 5.77 -3.27 3.66
N ASP A 106 4.58 -3.24 4.27
CA ASP A 106 3.28 -3.12 3.60
C ASP A 106 2.99 -1.69 3.11
N LEU A 107 3.64 -0.70 3.72
CA LEU A 107 3.44 0.72 3.44
C LEU A 107 4.51 1.29 2.51
N VAL A 108 5.70 0.71 2.47
CA VAL A 108 6.84 1.27 1.73
C VAL A 108 7.68 0.18 1.07
N VAL A 109 8.11 0.43 -0.17
CA VAL A 109 9.21 -0.32 -0.79
C VAL A 109 10.43 0.57 -0.91
N ARG A 110 11.56 0.07 -0.43
CA ARG A 110 12.84 0.79 -0.42
C ARG A 110 13.78 0.23 -1.46
N TYR A 111 14.37 1.11 -2.25
CA TYR A 111 15.46 0.76 -3.15
C TYR A 111 16.76 1.33 -2.60
N LYS A 112 17.67 0.46 -2.18
CA LYS A 112 18.95 0.79 -1.51
C LYS A 112 18.76 1.76 -0.33
N GLY A 113 17.73 1.50 0.48
CA GLY A 113 17.39 2.26 1.67
C GLY A 113 16.64 3.57 1.42
N VAL A 114 16.22 3.85 0.18
CA VAL A 114 15.42 5.03 -0.18
C VAL A 114 14.01 4.60 -0.54
N ASP A 115 13.01 5.17 0.13
CA ASP A 115 11.59 4.94 -0.12
C ASP A 115 11.24 5.38 -1.56
N PHE A 116 10.92 4.41 -2.43
CA PHE A 116 10.58 4.70 -3.82
C PHE A 116 9.14 4.35 -4.16
N VAL A 117 8.51 3.42 -3.43
CA VAL A 117 7.07 3.18 -3.48
C VAL A 117 6.48 3.45 -2.11
N ARG A 118 5.37 4.18 -2.07
CA ARG A 118 4.54 4.35 -0.88
C ARG A 118 3.14 3.83 -1.16
N ASN A 119 2.64 2.95 -0.31
CA ASN A 119 1.34 2.31 -0.45
C ASN A 119 0.34 2.89 0.56
N TYR A 120 -0.77 3.41 0.04
CA TYR A 120 -1.93 3.88 0.78
C TYR A 120 -3.17 3.15 0.26
N SER A 121 -3.06 1.83 0.16
CA SER A 121 -4.13 0.94 -0.27
C SER A 121 -4.54 0.04 0.89
N GLU A 122 -5.83 -0.11 1.11
CA GLU A 122 -6.35 -0.92 2.22
C GLU A 122 -7.56 -1.74 1.77
N GLY A 123 -7.60 -3.01 2.16
CA GLY A 123 -8.75 -3.89 1.93
C GLY A 123 -10.07 -3.24 2.32
N GLY A 124 -11.01 -3.21 1.38
CA GLY A 124 -12.33 -2.62 1.56
C GLY A 124 -12.43 -1.12 1.27
N LEU A 125 -11.32 -0.39 1.05
CA LEU A 125 -11.32 1.06 0.81
C LEU A 125 -12.39 1.49 -0.21
N SER A 126 -13.21 2.49 0.15
CA SER A 126 -14.14 3.14 -0.76
C SER A 126 -13.59 4.48 -1.23
N ALA A 127 -13.92 4.86 -2.47
CA ALA A 127 -13.58 6.16 -3.01
C ALA A 127 -14.31 7.28 -2.25
N HIS A 128 -15.63 7.12 -2.07
CA HIS A 128 -16.46 8.06 -1.32
C HIS A 128 -16.63 7.64 0.14
N ASP A 129 -16.92 8.60 1.02
CA ASP A 129 -17.24 8.36 2.43
C ASP A 129 -18.73 8.03 2.61
N TYR A 130 -19.03 6.85 3.15
CA TYR A 130 -20.39 6.39 3.43
C TYR A 130 -20.72 6.30 4.92
N SER A 131 -19.81 6.72 5.81
CA SER A 131 -19.91 6.56 7.26
C SER A 131 -21.22 7.09 7.86
N TRP A 132 -21.79 8.15 7.26
CA TRP A 132 -23.03 8.80 7.71
C TRP A 132 -24.27 8.46 6.88
N VAL A 133 -24.19 7.52 5.94
CA VAL A 133 -25.34 7.13 5.10
C VAL A 133 -26.24 6.16 5.89
N PRO A 134 -27.51 6.51 6.16
CA PRO A 134 -28.43 5.63 6.90
C PRO A 134 -28.60 4.28 6.20
N THR A 135 -28.66 3.21 6.97
CA THR A 135 -28.97 1.86 6.49
C THR A 135 -29.72 1.08 7.56
N SER A 136 -30.65 0.23 7.14
CA SER A 136 -31.32 -0.74 8.01
C SER A 136 -30.51 -2.03 8.19
N SER A 137 -29.47 -2.23 7.39
CA SER A 137 -28.58 -3.39 7.47
C SER A 137 -27.44 -3.13 8.46
N LEU A 138 -27.43 -3.89 9.56
CA LEU A 138 -26.37 -3.83 10.57
C LEU A 138 -25.00 -4.17 9.99
N SER A 139 -24.90 -5.15 9.07
CA SER A 139 -23.63 -5.51 8.44
C SER A 139 -23.09 -4.40 7.56
N LEU A 140 -23.95 -3.74 6.77
CA LEU A 140 -23.54 -2.60 5.96
C LEU A 140 -23.18 -1.38 6.81
N PHE A 141 -23.91 -1.16 7.91
CA PHE A 141 -23.56 -0.13 8.89
C PHE A 141 -22.14 -0.34 9.43
N PHE A 142 -21.82 -1.57 9.87
CA PHE A 142 -20.47 -1.90 10.33
C PHE A 142 -19.43 -1.79 9.22
N ASN A 143 -19.68 -2.28 7.99
CA ASN A 143 -18.74 -2.14 6.89
C ASN A 143 -18.43 -0.67 6.58
N ARG A 144 -19.45 0.19 6.51
CA ARG A 144 -19.29 1.64 6.26
C ARG A 144 -18.51 2.38 7.33
N MET A 145 -18.51 1.89 8.57
CA MET A 145 -17.75 2.47 9.67
C MET A 145 -16.28 2.04 9.70
N VAL A 146 -15.95 0.91 9.08
CA VAL A 146 -14.64 0.26 9.21
C VAL A 146 -13.77 0.45 7.96
N VAL A 147 -14.42 0.64 6.82
CA VAL A 147 -13.77 0.92 5.55
C VAL A 147 -13.14 2.30 5.56
N SER A 148 -11.83 2.36 5.30
CA SER A 148 -11.15 3.63 5.06
C SER A 148 -11.57 4.25 3.72
N THR A 149 -11.36 5.56 3.59
CA THR A 149 -11.71 6.30 2.37
C THR A 149 -10.48 6.74 1.58
N LEU A 150 -10.66 7.04 0.30
CA LEU A 150 -9.60 7.63 -0.54
C LEU A 150 -9.11 8.98 0.02
N GLU A 151 -10.00 9.75 0.64
CA GLU A 151 -9.66 11.00 1.31
C GLU A 151 -8.73 10.77 2.51
N GLU A 152 -9.04 9.81 3.38
CA GLU A 152 -8.16 9.46 4.50
C GLU A 152 -6.76 9.03 4.03
N MET A 153 -6.69 8.27 2.93
CA MET A 153 -5.41 7.86 2.34
C MET A 153 -4.62 9.04 1.77
N ARG A 154 -5.31 10.00 1.13
CA ARG A 154 -4.69 11.26 0.69
C ARG A 154 -4.15 12.04 1.89
N GLU A 155 -4.89 12.12 2.99
CA GLU A 155 -4.44 12.82 4.19
C GLU A 155 -3.19 12.16 4.81
N LYS A 156 -3.18 10.83 4.94
CA LYS A 156 -1.99 10.08 5.40
C LYS A 156 -0.78 10.34 4.50
N MET A 157 -0.98 10.35 3.19
CA MET A 157 0.05 10.65 2.21
C MET A 157 0.62 12.07 2.36
N LEU A 158 -0.24 13.08 2.46
CA LEU A 158 0.21 14.47 2.61
C LEU A 158 0.88 14.73 3.97
N LYS A 159 0.46 13.99 4.99
CA LYS A 159 1.10 14.00 6.30
C LYS A 159 2.50 13.36 6.25
N TYR A 160 2.65 12.25 5.54
CA TYR A 160 3.97 11.68 5.24
C TYR A 160 4.84 12.70 4.51
N ASP A 161 4.32 13.36 3.48
CA ASP A 161 5.07 14.36 2.69
C ASP A 161 5.63 15.45 3.59
N THR A 162 4.82 15.92 4.53
CA THR A 162 5.20 16.95 5.51
C THR A 162 6.28 16.42 6.47
N ALA A 163 6.09 15.20 7.00
CA ALA A 163 7.01 14.59 7.96
C ALA A 163 8.40 14.31 7.35
N HIS A 164 8.44 13.95 6.07
CA HIS A 164 9.67 13.59 5.34
C HIS A 164 10.19 14.71 4.44
N GLN A 165 9.57 15.91 4.50
CA GLN A 165 9.95 17.08 3.72
C GLN A 165 10.07 16.78 2.21
N VAL A 166 9.10 16.05 1.66
CA VAL A 166 9.06 15.66 0.25
C VAL A 166 9.06 16.92 -0.62
N SER A 167 10.12 17.08 -1.44
CA SER A 167 10.35 18.27 -2.24
C SER A 167 9.38 18.38 -3.41
N GLU A 168 9.21 19.59 -3.95
CA GLU A 168 8.38 19.81 -5.14
C GLU A 168 8.91 19.04 -6.36
N GLU A 169 10.23 18.87 -6.47
CA GLU A 169 10.87 18.05 -7.50
C GLU A 169 10.49 16.58 -7.34
N GLN A 170 10.52 16.06 -6.11
CA GLN A 170 10.13 14.68 -5.82
C GLN A 170 8.65 14.44 -6.13
N LYS A 171 7.75 15.38 -5.76
CA LYS A 171 6.32 15.29 -6.10
C LYS A 171 6.07 15.29 -7.61
N LYS A 172 6.79 16.14 -8.36
CA LYS A 172 6.74 16.17 -9.83
C LYS A 172 7.30 14.91 -10.47
N ALA A 173 8.23 14.22 -9.81
CA ALA A 173 8.79 12.94 -10.24
C ALA A 173 8.05 11.73 -9.65
N THR A 174 6.95 11.95 -8.93
CA THR A 174 6.11 10.89 -8.37
C THR A 174 4.99 10.55 -9.34
N LEU A 175 4.76 9.26 -9.56
CA LEU A 175 3.60 8.72 -10.24
C LEU A 175 2.58 8.20 -9.22
N VAL A 176 1.42 8.86 -9.16
CA VAL A 176 0.29 8.44 -8.34
C VAL A 176 -0.55 7.46 -9.15
N ILE A 177 -0.70 6.24 -8.67
CA ILE A 177 -1.51 5.20 -9.31
C ILE A 177 -2.67 4.87 -8.39
N GLU A 178 -3.89 5.06 -8.89
CA GLU A 178 -5.11 4.99 -8.08
C GLU A 178 -6.11 4.01 -8.67
N TRP A 179 -6.41 2.95 -7.91
CA TRP A 179 -7.38 1.92 -8.27
C TRP A 179 -8.40 1.73 -7.15
N SER A 180 -9.47 2.51 -7.20
CA SER A 180 -10.55 2.49 -6.23
C SER A 180 -11.93 2.61 -6.91
N GLY A 181 -12.98 2.31 -6.13
CA GLY A 181 -14.39 2.46 -6.54
C GLY A 181 -15.17 1.16 -6.63
N ALA A 182 -14.52 -0.01 -6.56
CA ALA A 182 -15.23 -1.29 -6.56
C ALA A 182 -16.07 -1.43 -5.28
N ASN A 183 -15.50 -1.11 -4.11
CA ASN A 183 -16.19 -1.20 -2.82
C ASN A 183 -17.41 -0.28 -2.73
N ASP A 184 -17.39 0.90 -3.36
CA ASP A 184 -18.55 1.79 -3.50
C ASP A 184 -19.73 1.08 -4.16
N LEU A 185 -19.48 0.14 -5.07
CA LEU A 185 -20.52 -0.60 -5.79
C LEU A 185 -20.93 -1.89 -5.08
N ILE A 186 -20.00 -2.62 -4.44
CA ILE A 186 -20.24 -4.00 -3.98
C ILE A 186 -20.10 -4.25 -2.48
N THR A 187 -19.42 -3.38 -1.72
CA THR A 187 -19.06 -3.65 -0.32
C THR A 187 -19.81 -2.76 0.67
N VAL A 188 -19.86 -1.46 0.38
CA VAL A 188 -20.51 -0.47 1.26
C VAL A 188 -21.94 -0.14 0.83
N ASN A 189 -22.45 -0.80 -0.20
CA ASN A 189 -23.82 -0.66 -0.69
C ASN A 189 -24.44 -2.03 -1.01
N GLU A 190 -25.77 -2.14 -0.86
CA GLU A 190 -26.50 -3.42 -1.06
C GLU A 190 -26.36 -3.96 -2.49
N ARG A 191 -26.30 -3.05 -3.46
CA ARG A 191 -26.15 -3.36 -4.88
C ARG A 191 -25.50 -2.17 -5.61
N PRO A 192 -24.87 -2.42 -6.77
CA PRO A 192 -24.36 -1.36 -7.63
C PRO A 192 -25.50 -0.45 -8.10
N THR A 193 -25.27 0.85 -8.08
CA THR A 193 -26.17 1.82 -8.72
C THR A 193 -25.37 2.91 -9.41
N ILE A 194 -25.99 3.55 -10.40
CA ILE A 194 -25.43 4.72 -11.09
C ILE A 194 -25.18 5.88 -10.12
N SER A 195 -25.98 6.02 -9.05
CA SER A 195 -25.76 7.04 -8.01
C SER A 195 -24.42 6.82 -7.30
N GLU A 196 -24.13 5.60 -6.87
CA GLU A 196 -22.88 5.32 -6.14
C GLU A 196 -21.66 5.35 -7.06
N ALA A 197 -21.82 4.93 -8.32
CA ALA A 197 -20.79 5.16 -9.34
C ALA A 197 -20.44 6.65 -9.49
N LYS A 198 -21.44 7.54 -9.51
CA LYS A 198 -21.21 9.00 -9.58
C LYS A 198 -20.48 9.55 -8.36
N LYS A 199 -20.83 9.10 -7.14
CA LYS A 199 -20.15 9.54 -5.91
C LYS A 199 -18.69 9.10 -5.89
N ALA A 200 -18.44 7.84 -6.24
CA ALA A 200 -17.09 7.30 -6.35
C ALA A 200 -16.25 8.08 -7.37
N LEU A 201 -16.79 8.33 -8.57
CA LEU A 201 -16.12 9.14 -9.59
C LEU A 201 -15.79 10.56 -9.11
N ALA A 202 -16.75 11.23 -8.47
CA ALA A 202 -16.54 12.58 -7.96
C ALA A 202 -15.41 12.62 -6.91
N ALA A 203 -15.36 11.63 -6.01
CA ALA A 203 -14.31 11.53 -5.00
C ALA A 203 -12.93 11.29 -5.62
N ARG A 204 -12.83 10.40 -6.62
CA ARG A 204 -11.58 10.12 -7.35
C ARG A 204 -11.06 11.34 -8.12
N ILE A 205 -11.95 12.04 -8.82
CA ILE A 205 -11.59 13.27 -9.55
C ILE A 205 -11.12 14.35 -8.56
N GLY A 206 -11.87 14.57 -7.48
CA GLY A 206 -11.48 15.51 -6.43
C GLY A 206 -10.13 15.16 -5.79
N ASN A 207 -9.82 13.88 -5.64
CA ASN A 207 -8.53 13.42 -5.16
C ASN A 207 -7.36 13.86 -6.06
N VAL A 208 -7.50 13.69 -7.38
CA VAL A 208 -6.51 14.17 -8.34
C VAL A 208 -6.36 15.69 -8.26
N GLU A 209 -7.47 16.43 -8.24
CA GLU A 209 -7.43 17.89 -8.18
C GLU A 209 -6.71 18.42 -6.93
N GLU A 210 -6.95 17.80 -5.76
CA GLU A 210 -6.24 18.13 -4.54
C GLU A 210 -4.74 17.82 -4.62
N LEU A 211 -4.37 16.64 -5.15
CA LEU A 211 -2.96 16.28 -5.31
C LEU A 211 -2.23 17.19 -6.31
N VAL A 212 -2.91 17.63 -7.38
CA VAL A 212 -2.38 18.64 -8.32
C VAL A 212 -2.08 19.95 -7.59
N LYS A 213 -2.99 20.44 -6.74
CA LYS A 213 -2.77 21.63 -5.89
C LYS A 213 -1.57 21.47 -4.95
N LYS A 214 -1.24 20.24 -4.56
CA LYS A 214 -0.12 19.92 -3.65
C LYS A 214 1.22 19.70 -4.33
N GLY A 215 1.28 19.76 -5.67
CA GLY A 215 2.53 19.69 -6.44
C GLY A 215 2.72 18.42 -7.28
N TYR A 216 1.82 17.44 -7.15
CA TYR A 216 1.87 16.20 -7.95
C TYR A 216 1.47 16.45 -9.40
N ARG A 217 2.08 15.71 -10.33
CA ARG A 217 1.92 15.94 -11.77
C ARG A 217 1.57 14.71 -12.57
N ASN A 218 1.82 13.50 -12.07
CA ASN A 218 1.64 12.28 -12.84
C ASN A 218 0.63 11.37 -12.13
N PHE A 219 -0.39 10.98 -12.86
CA PHE A 219 -1.54 10.22 -12.36
C PHE A 219 -1.89 9.13 -13.36
N ILE A 220 -2.12 7.92 -12.87
CA ILE A 220 -2.80 6.87 -13.63
C ILE A 220 -3.99 6.38 -12.80
N LEU A 221 -5.18 6.52 -13.35
CA LEU A 221 -6.42 6.07 -12.73
C LEU A 221 -6.89 4.80 -13.41
N PHE A 222 -7.07 3.72 -12.65
CA PHE A 222 -7.60 2.48 -13.17
C PHE A 222 -9.13 2.59 -13.27
N ASN A 223 -9.70 2.15 -14.38
CA ASN A 223 -11.13 1.84 -14.41
C ASN A 223 -11.41 0.51 -13.65
N LEU A 224 -12.64 -0.01 -13.69
CA LEU A 224 -13.02 -1.22 -12.96
C LEU A 224 -13.11 -2.43 -13.90
N PRO A 225 -12.62 -3.61 -13.50
CA PRO A 225 -13.01 -4.87 -14.14
C PRO A 225 -14.54 -5.00 -14.15
N ASP A 226 -15.10 -5.62 -15.19
CA ASP A 226 -16.55 -5.85 -15.25
C ASP A 226 -16.97 -6.76 -14.08
N LEU A 227 -17.64 -6.17 -13.10
CA LEU A 227 -18.06 -6.84 -11.88
C LEU A 227 -18.98 -8.03 -12.17
N SER A 228 -19.71 -8.00 -13.29
CA SER A 228 -20.60 -9.09 -13.67
C SER A 228 -19.85 -10.40 -13.93
N PHE A 229 -18.56 -10.36 -14.29
CA PHE A 229 -17.76 -11.56 -14.51
C PHE A 229 -17.22 -12.21 -13.23
N THR A 230 -17.32 -11.54 -12.08
CA THR A 230 -16.85 -12.11 -10.82
C THR A 230 -17.70 -13.34 -10.44
N PRO A 231 -17.12 -14.37 -9.80
CA PRO A 231 -17.89 -15.52 -9.33
C PRO A 231 -19.08 -15.13 -8.45
N MET A 232 -18.96 -14.05 -7.67
CA MET A 232 -20.06 -13.47 -6.88
C MET A 232 -21.30 -13.13 -7.72
N TYR A 233 -21.12 -12.50 -8.89
CA TYR A 233 -22.23 -12.11 -9.75
C TYR A 233 -22.68 -13.22 -10.68
N GLN A 234 -21.77 -14.11 -11.10
CA GLN A 234 -22.13 -15.29 -11.89
C GLN A 234 -23.10 -16.23 -11.16
N GLN A 235 -23.09 -16.22 -9.82
CA GLN A 235 -24.07 -16.96 -9.00
C GLN A 235 -25.41 -16.24 -8.79
N LYS A 236 -25.57 -15.00 -9.27
CA LYS A 236 -26.81 -14.21 -9.16
C LYS A 236 -27.67 -14.33 -10.41
N ASN A 237 -28.91 -13.85 -10.33
CA ASN A 237 -29.83 -13.82 -11.47
C ASN A 237 -29.38 -12.81 -12.55
N GLU A 238 -29.94 -12.94 -13.76
CA GLU A 238 -29.61 -12.10 -14.93
C GLU A 238 -29.78 -10.60 -14.68
N TYR A 239 -30.76 -10.21 -13.87
CA TYR A 239 -30.98 -8.80 -13.52
C TYR A 239 -29.81 -8.23 -12.72
N GLU A 240 -29.33 -8.95 -11.70
CA GLU A 240 -28.20 -8.51 -10.89
C GLU A 240 -26.89 -8.49 -11.70
N GLN A 241 -26.68 -9.47 -12.58
CA GLN A 241 -25.53 -9.49 -13.51
C GLN A 241 -25.57 -8.27 -14.44
N SER A 242 -26.71 -8.03 -15.09
CA SER A 242 -26.90 -6.91 -16.02
C SER A 242 -26.77 -5.55 -15.32
N ASN A 243 -27.24 -5.45 -14.08
CA ASN A 243 -27.09 -4.24 -13.27
C ASN A 243 -25.62 -3.95 -12.91
N ALA A 244 -24.87 -4.98 -12.50
CA ALA A 244 -23.44 -4.86 -12.20
C ALA A 244 -22.63 -4.45 -13.44
N GLN A 245 -22.88 -5.09 -14.58
CA GLN A 245 -22.26 -4.73 -15.85
C GLN A 245 -22.59 -3.29 -16.23
N SER A 246 -23.87 -2.90 -16.20
CA SER A 246 -24.30 -1.55 -16.58
C SER A 246 -23.68 -0.46 -15.71
N CYS A 247 -23.62 -0.67 -14.39
CA CYS A 247 -22.99 0.27 -13.47
C CYS A 247 -21.47 0.36 -13.70
N THR A 248 -20.82 -0.77 -13.98
CA THR A 248 -19.38 -0.82 -14.27
C THR A 248 -19.03 -0.10 -15.57
N LEU A 249 -19.75 -0.40 -16.66
CA LEU A 249 -19.55 0.26 -17.95
C LEU A 249 -19.80 1.76 -17.86
N TYR A 250 -20.84 2.19 -17.13
CA TYR A 250 -21.08 3.60 -16.84
C TYR A 250 -19.90 4.22 -16.10
N PHE A 251 -19.44 3.61 -15.00
CA PHE A 251 -18.31 4.09 -14.22
C PHE A 251 -17.06 4.27 -15.10
N ASN A 252 -16.73 3.24 -15.88
CA ASN A 252 -15.52 3.21 -16.71
C ASN A 252 -15.52 4.29 -17.80
N GLU A 253 -16.66 4.47 -18.47
CA GLU A 253 -16.80 5.49 -19.51
C GLU A 253 -16.70 6.91 -18.92
N GLN A 254 -17.35 7.16 -17.78
CA GLN A 254 -17.27 8.46 -17.12
C GLN A 254 -15.87 8.75 -16.57
N LEU A 255 -15.15 7.76 -16.03
CA LEU A 255 -13.76 7.93 -15.60
C LEU A 255 -12.86 8.31 -16.79
N ARG A 256 -13.02 7.64 -17.94
CA ARG A 256 -12.28 7.94 -19.16
C ARG A 256 -12.52 9.38 -19.63
N ILE A 257 -13.78 9.84 -19.62
CA ILE A 257 -14.15 11.22 -19.95
C ILE A 257 -13.49 12.18 -18.96
N ALA A 258 -13.63 11.94 -17.65
CA ALA A 258 -13.06 12.79 -16.62
C ALA A 258 -11.52 12.90 -16.69
N CYS A 259 -10.82 11.80 -17.00
CA CYS A 259 -9.37 11.83 -17.24
C CYS A 259 -8.99 12.75 -18.41
N ASN A 260 -9.77 12.71 -19.51
CA ASN A 260 -9.53 13.61 -20.64
C ASN A 260 -9.80 15.07 -20.28
N GLU A 261 -10.84 15.35 -19.48
CA GLU A 261 -11.11 16.69 -18.97
C GLU A 261 -9.99 17.19 -18.05
N LEU A 262 -9.47 16.33 -17.16
CA LEU A 262 -8.33 16.64 -16.29
C LEU A 262 -7.06 16.95 -17.12
N LYS A 263 -6.79 16.19 -18.20
CA LYS A 263 -5.68 16.50 -19.14
C LYS A 263 -5.83 17.91 -19.75
N VAL A 264 -7.05 18.29 -20.15
CA VAL A 264 -7.33 19.62 -20.73
C VAL A 264 -7.21 20.72 -19.67
N ARG A 265 -7.72 20.48 -18.46
CA ARG A 265 -7.71 21.43 -17.34
C ARG A 265 -6.31 21.66 -16.77
N TYR A 266 -5.49 20.61 -16.75
CA TYR A 266 -4.13 20.62 -16.20
C TYR A 266 -3.11 20.16 -17.26
N PRO A 267 -2.83 20.96 -18.30
CA PRO A 267 -1.95 20.56 -19.41
C PRO A 267 -0.48 20.35 -19.01
N TYR A 268 -0.11 20.74 -17.79
CA TYR A 268 1.19 20.50 -17.17
C TYR A 268 1.24 19.21 -16.33
N CYS A 269 0.13 18.46 -16.30
CA CYS A 269 0.03 17.16 -15.66
C CYS A 269 -0.17 16.05 -16.69
N SER A 270 0.33 14.87 -16.35
CA SER A 270 0.18 13.62 -17.07
C SER A 270 -0.89 12.81 -16.36
N VAL A 271 -2.12 12.75 -16.90
CA VAL A 271 -3.26 12.07 -16.27
C VAL A 271 -3.78 10.98 -17.18
N GLU A 272 -3.53 9.71 -16.91
CA GLU A 272 -3.98 8.62 -17.78
C GLU A 272 -5.11 7.79 -17.16
N CYS A 273 -6.01 7.29 -18.00
CA CYS A 273 -6.96 6.24 -17.63
C CYS A 273 -6.38 4.90 -18.09
N PHE A 274 -6.13 3.99 -17.16
CA PHE A 274 -5.74 2.62 -17.47
C PHE A 274 -6.99 1.75 -17.61
N ASP A 275 -7.21 1.25 -18.81
CA ASP A 275 -8.37 0.43 -19.16
C ASP A 275 -8.15 -1.03 -18.78
N ILE A 276 -8.25 -1.30 -17.48
CA ILE A 276 -8.15 -2.64 -16.92
C ILE A 276 -9.35 -3.51 -17.30
N ASN A 277 -10.52 -2.90 -17.56
CA ASN A 277 -11.73 -3.59 -18.00
C ASN A 277 -11.52 -4.36 -19.31
N THR A 278 -10.94 -3.72 -20.33
CA THR A 278 -10.66 -4.37 -21.62
C THR A 278 -9.67 -5.53 -21.44
N LEU A 279 -8.65 -5.37 -20.60
CA LEU A 279 -7.68 -6.43 -20.32
C LEU A 279 -8.33 -7.64 -19.62
N PHE A 280 -9.11 -7.42 -18.56
CA PHE A 280 -9.85 -8.49 -17.90
C PHE A 280 -10.80 -9.20 -18.86
N THR A 281 -11.51 -8.44 -19.71
CA THR A 281 -12.43 -8.99 -20.68
C THR A 281 -11.72 -9.88 -21.71
N ASP A 282 -10.56 -9.45 -22.24
CA ASP A 282 -9.76 -10.27 -23.16
C ASP A 282 -9.23 -11.55 -22.48
N ILE A 283 -8.85 -11.46 -21.20
CA ILE A 283 -8.40 -12.61 -20.42
C ILE A 283 -9.53 -13.63 -20.21
N ILE A 284 -10.71 -13.15 -19.81
CA ILE A 284 -11.90 -13.99 -19.56
C ILE A 284 -12.43 -14.62 -20.85
N GLN A 285 -12.41 -13.89 -21.97
CA GLN A 285 -12.87 -14.40 -23.26
C GLN A 285 -11.86 -15.33 -23.94
N HIS A 286 -10.56 -15.19 -23.62
CA HIS A 286 -9.48 -15.96 -24.21
C HIS A 286 -8.52 -16.54 -23.14
N PRO A 287 -9.01 -17.31 -22.15
CA PRO A 287 -8.23 -17.72 -20.98
C PRO A 287 -6.98 -18.53 -21.34
N ALA A 288 -7.09 -19.47 -22.28
CA ALA A 288 -5.96 -20.29 -22.72
C ALA A 288 -4.83 -19.48 -23.37
N LYS A 289 -5.13 -18.35 -24.03
CA LYS A 289 -4.12 -17.43 -24.59
C LYS A 289 -3.27 -16.81 -23.47
N TRP A 290 -3.84 -16.64 -22.30
CA TRP A 290 -3.25 -15.97 -21.15
C TRP A 290 -2.77 -16.92 -20.06
N GLY A 291 -2.81 -18.24 -20.31
CA GLY A 291 -2.34 -19.27 -19.37
C GLY A 291 -3.37 -19.70 -18.33
N PHE A 292 -4.64 -19.31 -18.48
CA PHE A 292 -5.74 -19.76 -17.62
C PHE A 292 -6.51 -20.92 -18.23
N ASP A 293 -7.15 -21.70 -17.37
CA ASP A 293 -7.98 -22.84 -17.77
C ASP A 293 -9.36 -22.33 -18.23
N PRO A 294 -9.78 -22.61 -19.49
CA PRO A 294 -11.11 -22.26 -19.96
C PRO A 294 -12.27 -22.82 -19.13
N GLU A 295 -12.06 -23.93 -18.41
CA GLU A 295 -13.10 -24.55 -17.59
C GLU A 295 -13.27 -23.86 -16.22
N LYS A 296 -12.32 -23.02 -15.80
CA LYS A 296 -12.25 -22.41 -14.46
C LYS A 296 -12.52 -20.90 -14.44
N VAL A 297 -12.92 -20.31 -15.57
CA VAL A 297 -12.98 -18.86 -15.81
C VAL A 297 -13.86 -18.11 -14.79
N SER A 298 -14.95 -18.73 -14.36
CA SER A 298 -15.93 -18.12 -13.45
C SER A 298 -15.92 -18.75 -12.05
N ASP A 299 -14.95 -19.62 -11.77
CA ASP A 299 -14.88 -20.35 -10.52
C ASP A 299 -14.02 -19.60 -9.49
N SER A 300 -14.47 -19.66 -8.25
CA SER A 300 -13.73 -19.21 -7.07
C SER A 300 -12.85 -20.37 -6.61
N TYR A 301 -11.52 -20.23 -6.69
CA TYR A 301 -10.60 -21.27 -6.22
C TYR A 301 -10.83 -21.61 -4.73
N CYS A 302 -11.03 -20.60 -3.89
CA CYS A 302 -11.33 -20.75 -2.45
C CYS A 302 -12.58 -21.56 -2.10
N ASP A 303 -13.45 -21.79 -3.07
CA ASP A 303 -14.71 -22.52 -2.94
C ASP A 303 -14.74 -23.79 -3.83
N SER A 304 -13.65 -24.13 -4.52
CA SER A 304 -13.55 -25.30 -5.40
C SER A 304 -13.00 -26.53 -4.68
N GLU A 305 -13.12 -27.71 -5.30
CA GLU A 305 -12.52 -28.96 -4.81
C GLU A 305 -10.99 -28.96 -4.92
N ASP A 306 -10.43 -28.09 -5.77
CA ASP A 306 -8.98 -27.92 -5.98
C ASP A 306 -8.32 -27.12 -4.85
N PHE A 307 -9.10 -26.52 -3.93
CA PHE A 307 -8.59 -25.68 -2.86
C PHE A 307 -7.74 -26.47 -1.87
N ASP A 308 -6.45 -26.15 -1.83
CA ASP A 308 -5.52 -26.73 -0.86
C ASP A 308 -4.46 -25.72 -0.41
N ILE A 309 -4.04 -25.82 0.85
CA ILE A 309 -2.96 -25.01 1.42
C ILE A 309 -1.93 -25.97 2.03
N GLU A 310 -0.82 -26.16 1.31
CA GLU A 310 0.31 -26.98 1.74
C GLU A 310 1.50 -26.08 2.05
N ASP A 311 2.06 -26.19 3.25
CA ASP A 311 3.22 -25.40 3.71
C ASP A 311 3.10 -23.87 3.54
N GLY A 312 1.88 -23.35 3.63
CA GLY A 312 1.59 -21.91 3.48
C GLY A 312 1.53 -21.42 2.03
N VAL A 313 1.59 -22.33 1.06
CA VAL A 313 1.44 -22.07 -0.37
C VAL A 313 0.11 -22.66 -0.87
N SER A 314 -0.54 -21.95 -1.78
CA SER A 314 -1.81 -22.39 -2.37
C SER A 314 -1.82 -22.05 -3.86
N PRO A 315 -1.20 -22.89 -4.72
CA PRO A 315 -1.11 -22.62 -6.15
C PRO A 315 -2.50 -22.75 -6.80
N ALA A 316 -3.14 -21.63 -7.11
CA ALA A 316 -4.43 -21.57 -7.81
C ALA A 316 -4.27 -21.79 -9.33
N THR A 317 -3.54 -22.84 -9.74
CA THR A 317 -3.13 -23.06 -11.13
C THR A 317 -4.32 -23.08 -12.08
N GLY A 318 -4.28 -22.19 -13.08
CA GLY A 318 -5.31 -22.06 -14.11
C GLY A 318 -6.54 -21.25 -13.69
N TYR A 319 -6.67 -20.86 -12.42
CA TYR A 319 -7.77 -20.02 -11.93
C TYR A 319 -7.50 -18.53 -12.16
N ILE A 320 -8.52 -17.80 -12.62
CA ILE A 320 -8.49 -16.34 -12.71
C ILE A 320 -8.81 -15.70 -11.35
N PHE A 321 -9.72 -16.30 -10.60
CA PHE A 321 -10.21 -15.77 -9.33
C PHE A 321 -9.75 -16.62 -8.13
N TRP A 322 -9.16 -15.96 -7.15
CA TRP A 322 -8.79 -16.57 -5.87
C TRP A 322 -10.03 -16.85 -5.04
N ASP A 323 -10.90 -15.86 -4.90
CA ASP A 323 -12.18 -15.96 -4.20
C ASP A 323 -13.32 -15.42 -5.06
N LYS A 324 -14.46 -15.07 -4.46
CA LYS A 324 -15.64 -14.64 -5.19
C LYS A 324 -15.49 -13.31 -5.93
N ILE A 325 -14.46 -12.50 -5.64
CA ILE A 325 -14.25 -11.18 -6.23
C ILE A 325 -12.78 -10.85 -6.52
N HIS A 326 -11.83 -11.46 -5.82
CA HIS A 326 -10.42 -11.13 -5.93
C HIS A 326 -9.68 -12.02 -6.94
N PRO A 327 -8.77 -11.46 -7.75
CA PRO A 327 -7.94 -12.23 -8.68
C PRO A 327 -6.95 -13.18 -7.99
N SER A 328 -6.55 -14.23 -8.70
CA SER A 328 -5.40 -15.07 -8.33
C SER A 328 -4.07 -14.33 -8.46
N ALA A 329 -3.01 -14.85 -7.84
CA ALA A 329 -1.67 -14.28 -7.91
C ALA A 329 -1.13 -14.28 -9.36
N ASP A 330 -1.45 -15.32 -10.15
CA ASP A 330 -1.10 -15.39 -11.58
C ASP A 330 -1.76 -14.25 -12.36
N MET A 331 -3.03 -13.97 -12.06
CA MET A 331 -3.73 -12.82 -12.63
C MET A 331 -3.07 -11.51 -12.19
N HIS A 332 -2.77 -11.32 -10.90
CA HIS A 332 -2.06 -10.14 -10.41
C HIS A 332 -0.70 -9.91 -11.09
N ALA A 333 0.10 -10.97 -11.27
CA ALA A 333 1.37 -10.91 -11.97
C ALA A 333 1.19 -10.49 -13.43
N LEU A 334 0.20 -11.06 -14.13
CA LEU A 334 -0.12 -10.69 -15.50
C LEU A 334 -0.56 -9.21 -15.60
N LEU A 335 -1.41 -8.74 -14.68
CA LEU A 335 -1.85 -7.34 -14.66
C LEU A 335 -0.68 -6.37 -14.45
N ALA A 336 0.22 -6.67 -13.52
CA ALA A 336 1.43 -5.88 -13.29
C ALA A 336 2.32 -5.83 -14.55
N HIS A 337 2.49 -6.98 -15.22
CA HIS A 337 3.26 -7.07 -16.45
C HIS A 337 2.65 -6.21 -17.57
N GLN A 338 1.33 -6.32 -17.81
CA GLN A 338 0.63 -5.55 -18.83
C GLN A 338 0.67 -4.04 -18.53
N PHE A 339 0.50 -3.66 -17.26
CA PHE A 339 0.67 -2.27 -16.84
C PHE A 339 2.07 -1.76 -17.14
N TYR A 340 3.11 -2.52 -16.76
CA TYR A 340 4.50 -2.13 -17.01
C TYR A 340 4.76 -1.96 -18.52
N LEU A 341 4.36 -2.93 -19.34
CA LEU A 341 4.53 -2.86 -20.80
C LEU A 341 3.85 -1.63 -21.41
N ARG A 342 2.67 -1.27 -20.90
CA ARG A 342 1.88 -0.13 -21.39
C ARG A 342 2.55 1.22 -21.11
N TYR A 343 3.27 1.34 -20.00
CA TYR A 343 3.73 2.63 -19.48
C TYR A 343 5.25 2.83 -19.50
N GLN A 344 6.05 1.77 -19.62
CA GLN A 344 7.52 1.86 -19.65
C GLN A 344 8.10 2.74 -20.78
N PHE A 345 7.35 2.97 -21.86
CA PHE A 345 7.78 3.84 -22.97
C PHE A 345 7.25 5.27 -22.85
N LYS A 346 6.18 5.46 -22.07
CA LYS A 346 5.61 6.79 -21.80
C LYS A 346 6.37 7.50 -20.69
N TYR A 347 6.70 6.75 -19.63
CA TYR A 347 7.45 7.23 -18.48
C TYR A 347 8.84 6.59 -18.48
N ASN A 348 9.85 7.39 -18.21
CA ASN A 348 11.18 6.88 -17.92
C ASN A 348 11.29 6.62 -16.42
N PHE A 349 11.00 5.39 -16.00
CA PHE A 349 11.23 4.94 -14.62
C PHE A 349 12.73 4.93 -14.33
N ILE A 350 13.16 5.68 -13.31
CA ILE A 350 14.55 5.79 -12.89
C ILE A 350 14.68 5.52 -11.39
N ALA A 351 15.82 5.00 -10.95
CA ALA A 351 16.07 4.83 -9.53
C ALA A 351 16.00 6.19 -8.80
N PRO A 352 15.50 6.23 -7.56
CA PRO A 352 15.61 7.43 -6.73
C PRO A 352 17.08 7.74 -6.43
N ASP A 353 17.39 9.01 -6.14
CA ASP A 353 18.74 9.41 -5.76
C ASP A 353 19.15 8.72 -4.45
N PHE A 354 20.32 8.07 -4.47
CA PHE A 354 20.81 7.31 -3.32
C PHE A 354 21.41 8.22 -2.24
N LEU A 355 21.14 7.88 -0.99
CA LEU A 355 22.02 8.26 0.11
C LEU A 355 23.38 7.55 -0.07
N SER A 356 24.48 8.22 0.24
CA SER A 356 25.79 7.57 0.26
C SER A 356 25.82 6.45 1.30
N GLU A 357 26.72 5.48 1.14
CA GLU A 357 26.89 4.40 2.13
C GLU A 357 27.23 4.95 3.52
N SER A 358 28.00 6.04 3.59
CA SER A 358 28.27 6.76 4.83
C SER A 358 27.00 7.36 5.42
N GLN A 359 26.13 7.98 4.62
CA GLN A 359 24.86 8.55 5.07
C GLN A 359 23.87 7.48 5.53
N ARG A 360 23.83 6.31 4.87
CA ARG A 360 23.00 5.17 5.29
C ARG A 360 23.51 4.52 6.57
N GLN A 361 24.81 4.27 6.67
CA GLN A 361 25.42 3.72 7.88
C GLN A 361 25.27 4.68 9.04
N GLU A 362 25.49 5.98 8.84
CA GLU A 362 25.32 7.00 9.87
C GLU A 362 23.86 7.10 10.34
N ALA A 363 22.89 7.08 9.42
CA ALA A 363 21.47 7.08 9.78
C ALA A 363 21.07 5.82 10.57
N SER A 364 21.48 4.63 10.09
CA SER A 364 21.17 3.34 10.71
C SER A 364 21.89 3.13 12.06
N SER A 365 23.17 3.50 12.16
CA SER A 365 23.95 3.42 13.39
C SER A 365 23.42 4.39 14.44
N THR A 366 23.04 5.61 14.02
CA THR A 366 22.46 6.61 14.92
C THR A 366 21.11 6.14 15.45
N MET A 367 20.23 5.60 14.60
CA MET A 367 18.95 5.02 15.03
C MET A 367 19.12 3.85 16.00
N SER A 368 20.08 2.95 15.71
CA SER A 368 20.37 1.79 16.56
C SER A 368 20.94 2.19 17.92
N GLU A 369 21.81 3.21 17.95
CA GLU A 369 22.40 3.72 19.18
C GLU A 369 21.36 4.45 20.04
N LEU A 370 20.51 5.27 19.44
CA LEU A 370 19.38 5.91 20.13
C LEU A 370 18.45 4.87 20.78
N ARG A 371 18.05 3.84 20.02
CA ARG A 371 17.22 2.76 20.58
C ARG A 371 17.92 2.03 21.73
N ARG A 372 19.22 1.73 21.59
CA ARG A 372 20.02 1.09 22.64
C ARG A 372 20.04 1.91 23.93
N GLN A 373 20.29 3.22 23.83
CA GLN A 373 20.28 4.13 24.96
C GLN A 373 18.92 4.16 25.66
N PHE A 374 17.84 4.22 24.88
CA PHE A 374 16.48 4.14 25.42
C PHE A 374 16.21 2.82 26.15
N ILE A 375 16.56 1.68 25.55
CA ILE A 375 16.35 0.36 26.15
C ILE A 375 17.06 0.25 27.50
N GLN A 376 18.32 0.70 27.56
CA GLN A 376 19.12 0.67 28.79
C GLN A 376 18.52 1.54 29.89
N GLU A 377 18.19 2.79 29.58
CA GLU A 377 17.65 3.73 30.55
C GLU A 377 16.25 3.33 31.03
N TYR A 378 15.36 2.95 30.11
CA TYR A 378 14.02 2.48 30.45
C TYR A 378 14.09 1.20 31.31
N GLY A 379 14.95 0.25 30.92
CA GLY A 379 15.16 -0.99 31.64
C GLY A 379 15.69 -0.76 33.07
N ALA A 380 16.66 0.14 33.23
CA ALA A 380 17.20 0.51 34.54
C ALA A 380 16.11 1.11 35.45
N ARG A 381 15.26 1.98 34.91
CA ARG A 381 14.11 2.55 35.64
C ARG A 381 13.10 1.49 36.02
N LEU A 382 12.74 0.60 35.09
CA LEU A 382 11.79 -0.48 35.37
C LEU A 382 12.32 -1.45 36.45
N ALA A 383 13.62 -1.78 36.43
CA ALA A 383 14.24 -2.61 37.45
C ALA A 383 14.24 -1.93 38.83
N LYS A 384 14.51 -0.61 38.87
CA LYS A 384 14.42 0.18 40.10
C LYS A 384 12.99 0.21 40.66
N ASP A 385 11.99 0.40 39.81
CA ASP A 385 10.56 0.36 40.20
C ASP A 385 10.19 -1.00 40.79
N ARG A 386 10.66 -2.10 40.17
CA ARG A 386 10.42 -3.47 40.63
C ARG A 386 11.09 -3.81 41.96
N ASN A 387 12.20 -3.16 42.28
CA ASN A 387 12.91 -3.34 43.55
C ASN A 387 12.41 -2.37 44.65
N GLY A 388 11.43 -1.52 44.35
CA GLY A 388 10.82 -0.57 45.29
C GLY A 388 9.65 -1.15 46.10
N PHE A 389 9.13 -0.36 47.03
CA PHE A 389 8.08 -0.74 47.99
C PHE A 389 6.75 -1.21 47.33
N PHE A 390 6.51 -0.90 46.06
CA PHE A 390 5.36 -1.32 45.26
C PHE A 390 5.74 -2.23 44.06
N GLY A 391 6.87 -2.93 44.13
CA GLY A 391 7.48 -3.64 42.99
C GLY A 391 6.60 -4.65 42.25
N GLY A 392 5.61 -5.27 42.94
CA GLY A 392 4.72 -6.28 42.35
C GLY A 392 3.75 -5.75 41.28
N VAL A 393 3.54 -4.44 41.18
CA VAL A 393 2.67 -3.80 40.18
C VAL A 393 3.43 -3.08 39.06
N ALA A 394 4.78 -3.07 39.11
CA ALA A 394 5.61 -2.40 38.11
C ALA A 394 5.69 -3.20 36.79
N ARG A 395 4.83 -2.84 35.83
CA ARG A 395 4.80 -3.38 34.46
C ARG A 395 5.26 -2.35 33.43
N SER A 396 5.71 -2.87 32.28
CA SER A 396 5.97 -2.06 31.09
C SER A 396 4.68 -1.96 30.28
N ASN A 397 4.29 -0.74 29.92
CA ASN A 397 3.12 -0.48 29.06
C ASN A 397 3.51 -0.24 27.58
N ILE A 398 4.79 -0.43 27.29
CA ILE A 398 5.37 -0.41 25.95
C ILE A 398 6.32 -1.61 25.83
N ASP A 399 6.40 -2.23 24.66
CA ASP A 399 7.47 -3.19 24.38
C ASP A 399 8.79 -2.45 24.16
N TYR A 400 9.38 -1.96 25.26
CA TYR A 400 10.52 -1.06 25.23
C TYR A 400 11.78 -1.65 24.58
N LYS A 401 11.85 -2.99 24.42
CA LYS A 401 12.98 -3.68 23.79
C LYS A 401 12.90 -3.63 22.27
N ASN A 402 11.69 -3.61 21.72
CA ASN A 402 11.44 -3.65 20.29
C ASN A 402 10.86 -2.34 19.74
N ALA A 403 10.42 -1.42 20.60
CA ALA A 403 9.86 -0.14 20.17
C ALA A 403 10.81 0.64 19.24
N SER A 404 10.22 1.15 18.15
CA SER A 404 10.81 2.16 17.26
C SER A 404 10.92 3.51 17.96
N LEU A 405 11.75 4.42 17.43
CA LEU A 405 11.88 5.78 17.97
C LEU A 405 10.52 6.51 17.96
N GLU A 406 9.71 6.27 16.94
CA GLU A 406 8.38 6.86 16.81
C GLU A 406 7.43 6.39 17.93
N GLU A 407 7.33 5.08 18.15
CA GLU A 407 6.49 4.51 19.21
C GLU A 407 6.95 4.99 20.60
N ILE A 408 8.26 5.15 20.80
CA ILE A 408 8.84 5.72 22.01
C ILE A 408 8.33 7.15 22.22
N PHE A 409 8.38 8.01 21.20
CA PHE A 409 7.88 9.39 21.29
C PHE A 409 6.37 9.43 21.51
N HIS A 410 5.60 8.64 20.76
CA HIS A 410 4.15 8.61 20.85
C HIS A 410 3.70 8.20 22.26
N HIS A 411 4.24 7.09 22.77
CA HIS A 411 3.91 6.60 24.10
C HIS A 411 4.33 7.60 25.21
N ALA A 412 5.50 8.22 25.09
CA ALA A 412 6.00 9.20 26.05
C ALA A 412 5.17 10.50 26.12
N LEU A 413 4.72 10.99 24.96
CA LEU A 413 4.07 12.30 24.86
C LEU A 413 2.55 12.21 24.97
N TYR A 414 1.93 11.08 24.58
CA TYR A 414 0.49 11.02 24.35
C TYR A 414 -0.26 9.84 24.98
N GLU A 415 0.43 8.78 25.39
CA GLU A 415 -0.20 7.57 25.98
C GLU A 415 0.02 7.45 27.48
N LYS A 416 0.30 8.59 28.15
CA LYS A 416 0.62 8.63 29.59
C LYS A 416 1.81 7.71 29.96
N GLY A 417 2.76 7.55 29.03
CA GLY A 417 3.97 6.77 29.22
C GLY A 417 4.99 7.45 30.13
N HIS A 418 4.68 7.64 31.41
CA HIS A 418 5.52 8.40 32.36
C HIS A 418 6.97 7.89 32.43
N ARG A 419 7.17 6.57 32.43
CA ARG A 419 8.51 5.97 32.43
C ARG A 419 9.26 6.23 31.14
N THR A 420 8.57 6.13 30.00
CA THR A 420 9.14 6.40 28.67
C THR A 420 9.55 7.86 28.58
N ARG A 421 8.65 8.78 28.98
CA ARG A 421 8.94 10.21 29.04
C ARG A 421 10.14 10.52 29.93
N ALA A 422 10.17 9.99 31.14
CA ALA A 422 11.30 10.19 32.05
C ALA A 422 12.63 9.63 31.48
N SER A 423 12.57 8.55 30.69
CA SER A 423 13.74 7.97 30.04
C SER A 423 14.26 8.90 28.95
N ILE A 424 13.38 9.38 28.05
CA ILE A 424 13.81 10.26 26.94
C ILE A 424 14.14 11.69 27.39
N GLU A 425 13.56 12.17 28.50
CA GLU A 425 13.99 13.42 29.16
C GLU A 425 15.40 13.27 29.75
N TYR A 426 15.68 12.14 30.41
CA TYR A 426 17.02 11.88 30.97
C TYR A 426 18.09 11.73 29.89
N LEU A 427 17.75 11.12 28.76
CA LEU A 427 18.62 11.01 27.59
C LEU A 427 18.79 12.34 26.83
N ASN A 428 18.19 13.44 27.32
CA ASN A 428 18.16 14.74 26.66
C ASN A 428 17.58 14.70 25.24
N TRP A 429 16.70 13.75 24.92
CA TRP A 429 15.99 13.76 23.64
C TRP A 429 14.98 14.90 23.62
N ILE A 430 14.32 15.13 24.77
CA ILE A 430 13.35 16.22 24.94
C ILE A 430 13.56 17.00 26.25
N ASP A 431 13.11 18.26 26.25
CA ASP A 431 12.93 19.05 27.47
C ASP A 431 11.62 18.68 28.20
N LYS A 432 11.41 19.27 29.39
CA LYS A 432 10.18 19.08 30.18
C LYS A 432 8.90 19.51 29.45
N LYS A 433 8.99 20.41 28.48
CA LYS A 433 7.86 20.84 27.65
C LYS A 433 7.61 19.89 26.48
N GLY A 434 8.49 18.91 26.26
CA GLY A 434 8.42 17.98 25.15
C GLY A 434 9.04 18.53 23.87
N ASN A 435 9.89 19.56 23.91
CA ASN A 435 10.63 20.02 22.73
C ASN A 435 11.91 19.21 22.55
N ILE A 436 12.33 18.95 21.31
CA ILE A 436 13.59 18.24 21.06
C ILE A 436 14.76 19.07 21.53
N THR A 437 15.62 18.45 22.33
CA THR A 437 16.87 19.04 22.82
C THR A 437 18.09 18.42 22.14
N LEU A 438 18.03 17.12 21.81
CA LEU A 438 19.08 16.43 21.03
C LEU A 438 18.73 16.51 19.54
N LYS A 439 19.34 17.48 18.84
CA LYS A 439 19.11 17.75 17.42
C LYS A 439 19.81 16.72 16.53
N VAL A 440 19.22 15.53 16.45
CA VAL A 440 19.63 14.49 15.51
C VAL A 440 18.45 14.16 14.59
N PRO A 441 18.65 14.07 13.26
CA PRO A 441 17.56 13.94 12.29
C PRO A 441 16.56 12.80 12.60
N PRO A 442 16.99 11.61 13.07
CA PRO A 442 16.06 10.53 13.39
C PRO A 442 15.10 10.84 14.55
N LEU A 443 15.51 11.62 15.56
CA LEU A 443 14.62 12.01 16.66
C LEU A 443 13.62 13.07 16.22
N GLU A 444 14.05 14.00 15.36
CA GLU A 444 13.18 15.01 14.76
C GLU A 444 12.11 14.35 13.90
N ALA A 445 12.50 13.45 13.00
CA ALA A 445 11.57 12.66 12.20
C ALA A 445 10.62 11.83 13.08
N ALA A 446 11.14 11.06 14.03
CA ALA A 446 10.33 10.19 14.88
C ALA A 446 9.30 10.95 15.72
N LYS A 447 9.70 12.09 16.30
CA LYS A 447 8.78 12.94 17.06
C LYS A 447 7.72 13.57 16.18
N MET A 448 8.10 14.05 14.99
CA MET A 448 7.16 14.62 14.03
C MET A 448 6.11 13.59 13.63
N VAL A 449 6.51 12.34 13.35
CA VAL A 449 5.57 11.28 13.00
C VAL A 449 4.65 10.96 14.21
N ALA A 450 5.19 10.89 15.42
CA ALA A 450 4.39 10.69 16.64
C ALA A 450 3.39 11.81 16.92
N GLU A 451 3.80 13.08 16.82
CA GLU A 451 2.95 14.27 16.91
C GLU A 451 1.83 14.22 15.90
N ALA A 452 2.18 13.86 14.68
CA ALA A 452 1.23 13.81 13.60
C ALA A 452 0.26 12.62 13.79
N LYS A 453 0.69 11.47 14.35
CA LYS A 453 -0.20 10.34 14.72
C LYS A 453 -1.21 10.75 15.79
N GLU A 454 -0.78 11.47 16.82
CA GLU A 454 -1.70 11.99 17.84
C GLU A 454 -2.65 13.05 17.27
N GLY A 455 -2.17 13.89 16.35
CA GLY A 455 -2.99 14.87 15.64
C GLY A 455 -4.17 14.21 14.91
N MET A 456 -3.95 13.08 14.25
CA MET A 456 -5.03 12.29 13.64
C MET A 456 -5.96 11.67 14.69
N ARG A 457 -5.44 11.24 15.85
CA ARG A 457 -6.23 10.64 16.92
C ARG A 457 -7.18 11.63 17.62
N LYS A 458 -6.76 12.89 17.81
CA LYS A 458 -7.57 13.94 18.46
C LYS A 458 -8.53 14.68 17.53
N GLY A 459 -8.41 14.45 16.22
CA GLY A 459 -9.34 14.95 15.20
C GLY A 459 -10.57 14.06 15.01
N MET A 460 -10.59 12.89 15.66
CA MET A 460 -11.75 12.02 15.88
C MET A 460 -12.35 12.30 17.26
#